data_AF-A0A959Y4R2-F1
#
_entry.id   AF-A0A959Y4R2-F1
#
_cell.length_a   1.000
_cell.length_b   1.000
_cell.length_c   1.000
_cell.angle_alpha   90.00
_cell.angle_beta   90.00
_cell.angle_gamma   90.00
#
_symmetry.space_group_name_H-M   'P 1'
#
loop_
_entity.id
_entity.type
_entity.pdbx_description
1 polymer ?
#
loop_
_entity_poly.entity_id
_entity_poly.type
_entity_poly.pdbx_seq_one_letter_code
_entity_poly.pdbx_strand_id
1 'polypeptide(L)' 'MVNQYQDEKAQQVVSLIDLGRVMKMPFRGLSLLDHAINASLVLSSIAMHKEDKAGLITFSDTVR' A
#
# COMPACT_ATOMS: atom_id res chain seq x y z
N MET A 1 31.57 8.72 -24.00
CA MET A 1 30.30 9.18 -23.41
C MET A 1 29.89 8.12 -22.39
N VAL A 2 29.67 8.47 -21.13
CA VAL A 2 29.34 7.52 -20.05
C VAL A 2 27.92 7.83 -19.59
N ASN A 3 27.06 6.82 -19.53
CA ASN A 3 25.71 6.99 -19.04
C ASN A 3 25.75 7.22 -17.52
N GLN A 4 25.06 8.25 -17.06
CA GLN A 4 24.76 8.45 -15.65
C GLN A 4 23.29 8.13 -15.42
N TYR A 5 23.01 7.34 -14.40
CA TYR A 5 21.66 7.01 -13.97
C TYR A 5 21.42 7.61 -12.60
N GLN A 6 20.22 8.11 -12.40
CA GLN A 6 19.76 8.64 -11.13
C GLN A 6 18.43 7.99 -10.80
N ASP A 7 18.24 7.68 -9.53
CA ASP A 7 16.98 7.15 -9.05
C ASP A 7 15.88 8.19 -9.23
N GLU A 8 14.76 7.75 -9.80
CA GLU A 8 13.54 8.55 -9.86
C GLU A 8 12.96 8.69 -8.45
N LYS A 9 12.46 9.88 -8.12
CA LYS A 9 11.90 10.22 -6.81
C LYS A 9 10.50 10.80 -6.97
N ALA A 10 9.79 10.92 -5.85
CA ALA A 10 8.44 11.49 -5.78
C ALA A 10 7.42 10.73 -6.63
N GLN A 11 7.66 9.44 -6.90
CA GLN A 11 6.69 8.56 -7.53
C GLN A 11 5.49 8.37 -6.60
N GLN A 12 4.31 8.13 -7.17
CA GLN A 12 3.09 7.88 -6.39
C GLN A 12 2.92 6.37 -6.20
N VAL A 13 3.01 5.91 -4.95
CA VAL A 13 2.80 4.51 -4.57
C VAL A 13 1.52 4.42 -3.75
N VAL A 14 0.47 3.88 -4.33
CA VAL A 14 -0.86 3.81 -3.70
C VAL A 14 -1.25 2.37 -3.41
N SER A 15 -1.53 2.07 -2.14
CA SER A 15 -2.14 0.80 -1.74
C SER A 15 -3.65 0.89 -1.90
N LEU A 16 -4.27 -0.10 -2.55
CA LEU A 16 -5.73 -0.22 -2.69
C LEU A 16 -6.21 -1.40 -1.85
N ILE A 17 -7.02 -1.14 -0.83
CA ILE A 17 -7.54 -2.16 0.09
C ILE A 17 -9.04 -2.36 -0.13
N ASP A 18 -9.43 -3.61 -0.40
CA ASP A 18 -10.83 -4.04 -0.39
C ASP A 18 -11.37 -4.04 1.05
N LEU A 19 -12.58 -3.53 1.26
CA LEU A 19 -13.33 -3.60 2.52
C LEU A 19 -14.53 -4.56 2.43
N GLY A 20 -14.56 -5.39 1.39
CA GLY A 20 -15.58 -6.40 1.14
C GLY A 20 -15.69 -7.45 2.24
N ARG A 21 -16.81 -8.20 2.22
CA ARG A 21 -17.12 -9.21 3.26
C ARG A 21 -16.04 -10.27 3.42
N VAL A 22 -15.33 -10.63 2.34
CA VAL A 22 -14.23 -11.61 2.35
C VAL A 22 -13.11 -11.15 3.29
N MET A 23 -12.87 -9.84 3.41
CA MET A 23 -11.78 -9.30 4.20
C MET A 23 -11.97 -9.46 5.71
N LYS A 24 -13.18 -9.83 6.15
CA LYS A 24 -13.48 -10.23 7.54
C LYS A 24 -13.02 -11.65 7.87
N MET A 25 -12.57 -12.44 6.90
CA MET A 25 -12.12 -13.81 7.12
C MET A 25 -10.95 -13.80 8.12
N PRO A 26 -11.01 -14.64 9.18
CA PRO A 26 -9.90 -14.77 10.12
C PRO A 26 -8.78 -15.63 9.51
N PHE A 27 -7.53 -15.17 9.66
CA PHE A 27 -6.32 -15.88 9.32
C PHE A 27 -5.23 -15.59 10.36
N ARG A 28 -4.76 -16.65 11.03
CA ARG A 28 -3.71 -16.57 12.08
C ARG A 28 -4.03 -15.54 13.19
N GLY A 29 -5.28 -15.48 13.63
CA GLY A 29 -5.71 -14.63 14.74
C GLY A 29 -6.01 -13.17 14.40
N LEU A 30 -5.93 -12.79 13.12
CA LEU A 30 -6.29 -11.47 12.60
C LEU A 30 -7.24 -11.63 11.41
N SER A 31 -7.97 -10.58 11.03
CA SER A 31 -8.72 -10.59 9.78
C SER A 31 -7.78 -10.37 8.58
N LEU A 32 -8.21 -10.77 7.38
CA LEU A 32 -7.48 -10.43 6.15
C LEU A 32 -7.31 -8.92 5.98
N LEU A 33 -8.28 -8.12 6.46
CA LEU A 33 -8.19 -6.66 6.48
C LEU A 33 -7.03 -6.16 7.34
N ASP A 34 -6.86 -6.73 8.53
CA ASP A 34 -5.75 -6.36 9.43
C ASP A 34 -4.39 -6.65 8.78
N HIS A 35 -4.27 -7.79 8.10
CA HIS A 35 -3.06 -8.13 7.33
C HIS A 35 -2.81 -7.13 6.19
N ALA A 36 -3.85 -6.75 5.44
CA ALA A 36 -3.74 -5.77 4.35
C ALA A 36 -3.33 -4.39 4.84
N ILE A 37 -3.86 -3.93 5.97
CA ILE A 37 -3.46 -2.66 6.61
C ILE A 37 -1.99 -2.73 7.05
N ASN A 38 -1.59 -3.80 7.73
CA ASN A 38 -0.20 -3.97 8.19
C ASN A 38 0.80 -4.00 7.03
N ALA A 39 0.48 -4.72 5.95
CA ALA A 39 1.31 -4.75 4.74
C ALA A 39 1.41 -3.36 4.10
N SER A 40 0.28 -2.65 3.98
CA SER A 40 0.24 -1.31 3.38
C SER A 40 1.01 -0.28 4.20
N LEU A 41 1.02 -0.41 5.53
CA LEU A 41 1.84 0.44 6.42
C LEU A 41 3.34 0.26 6.15
N VAL A 42 3.81 -0.99 6.06
CA VAL A 42 5.22 -1.30 5.78
C VAL A 42 5.61 -0.78 4.39
N LEU A 43 4.77 -1.01 3.37
CA LEU A 43 5.01 -0.50 2.01
C LEU A 43 5.06 1.02 1.97
N SER A 44 4.13 1.70 2.66
CA SER A 44 4.08 3.16 2.73
C SER A 44 5.33 3.72 3.41
N SER A 45 5.79 3.08 4.49
CA SER A 45 7.04 3.46 5.16
C SER A 45 8.25 3.33 4.25
N ILE A 46 8.34 2.25 3.47
CA ILE A 46 9.42 2.05 2.50
C ILE A 46 9.37 3.11 1.39
N ALA A 47 8.19 3.37 0.82
CA ALA A 47 8.01 4.40 -0.22
C ALA A 47 8.46 5.78 0.29
N MET A 48 8.02 6.19 1.48
CA MET A 48 8.45 7.47 2.07
C MET A 48 9.96 7.51 2.35
N HIS A 49 10.56 6.40 2.78
CA HIS A 49 12.00 6.30 2.99
C HIS A 49 12.80 6.41 1.68
N LYS A 50 12.20 6.01 0.55
CA LYS A 50 12.75 6.17 -0.80
C LYS A 50 12.45 7.53 -1.43
N GLU A 51 11.91 8.47 -0.66
CA GLU A 51 11.51 9.80 -1.13
C GLU A 51 10.36 9.78 -2.14
N ASP A 52 9.55 8.72 -2.12
CA ASP A 52 8.31 8.58 -2.86
C ASP A 52 7.09 8.99 -2.02
N LYS A 53 5.97 9.22 -2.70
CA LYS A 53 4.70 9.61 -2.10
C LYS A 53 3.86 8.37 -1.86
N ALA A 54 3.64 8.03 -0.60
CA ALA A 54 2.74 6.96 -0.21
C ALA A 54 1.28 7.45 -0.16
N GLY A 55 0.37 6.63 -0.67
CA GLY A 55 -1.07 6.82 -0.59
C GLY A 55 -1.79 5.52 -0.21
N LEU A 56 -2.99 5.67 0.34
CA LEU A 56 -3.86 4.56 0.67
C LEU A 56 -5.28 4.93 0.22
N ILE A 57 -5.90 4.01 -0.51
CA ILE A 57 -7.30 4.11 -0.91
C ILE A 57 -7.99 2.82 -0.49
N THR A 58 -9.18 2.96 0.09
CA THR A 58 -10.03 1.83 0.40
C THR A 58 -11.21 1.80 -0.56
N PHE A 59 -11.65 0.61 -0.96
CA PHE A 59 -12.85 0.47 -1.77
C PHE A 59 -13.79 -0.57 -1.18
N SER A 60 -15.08 -0.37 -1.44
CA SER A 60 -16.14 -1.32 -1.14
C SER A 60 -17.18 -1.22 -2.26
N ASP A 61 -18.39 -1.73 -2.04
CA ASP A 61 -19.55 -1.57 -2.94
C ASP A 61 -19.77 -0.11 -3.43
N THR A 62 -19.20 0.85 -2.70
CA THR A 62 -18.91 2.20 -3.20
C THR A 62 -17.45 2.56 -2.91
N VAL A 63 -16.74 3.08 -3.92
CA VAL A 63 -15.42 3.70 -3.72
C VAL A 63 -15.66 5.02 -2.95
N ARG A 64 -15.09 5.15 -1.75
CA ARG A 64 -15.18 6.35 -0.92
C ARG A 64 -13.81 6.98 -0.74
#